data_AF-A0A2E1EKT0-F1
#
_entry.id   AF-A0A2E1EKT0-F1
#
_cell.length_a   1.000
_cell.length_b   1.000
_cell.length_c   1.000
_cell.angle_alpha   90.00
_cell.angle_beta   90.00
_cell.angle_gamma   90.00
#
_symmetry.space_group_name_H-M   'P 1'
#
loop_
_entity.id
_entity.type
_entity.pdbx_description
1 polymer ?
#
loop_
_entity_poly.entity_id
_entity_poly.type
_entity_poly.pdbx_seq_one_letter_code
_entity_poly.pdbx_strand_id
1 'polypeptide(L)'
;MLLSANDMLIFIAFAVLTGVSLWILLRPLRAGSALSATDRSEGEVALYRDQLDEIDRDLERGVIAPAEAEAARIEVSRRLLAADEERSKAHIASSDPRWRKATALLLVILVPFLALGIYLAEGSPGMEGQSFAERMAVPPEELPLEGLVIRIERHLKKQPDDLRGWELLAPVYLELGRYEEAANAWTRAMMAGGVSAGRLAARGEARVLADDGAVGPAARQDFEKAAELDPAEPRAQYFLGLAEIEAGDRDAALSRWNKLLASAPEDAAWVPSVRARIAAAERSPAVPQAEEAMIRGMVEGLAARLEDSPDDLDGWLRLVRSYKVLNEQEKARKAIASARAAFAGDEAALARIEEAEKTLAD
;
A
#
# COMPACT_ATOMS: atom_id res chain seq x y z
N MET A 1 33.89 -20.92 -26.90
CA MET A 1 32.72 -20.05 -26.66
C MET A 1 33.21 -18.62 -26.70
N LEU A 2 33.01 -17.93 -27.82
CA LEU A 2 33.36 -16.51 -27.94
C LEU A 2 32.12 -15.71 -27.56
N LEU A 3 32.23 -14.85 -26.56
CA LEU A 3 31.20 -13.87 -26.20
C LEU A 3 30.80 -13.09 -27.46
N SER A 4 29.50 -12.86 -27.67
CA SER A 4 29.07 -12.03 -28.80
C SER A 4 29.62 -10.60 -28.63
N ALA A 5 29.82 -9.87 -29.73
CA ALA A 5 30.35 -8.50 -29.67
C ALA A 5 29.51 -7.58 -28.76
N ASN A 6 28.21 -7.86 -28.64
CA ASN A 6 27.29 -7.09 -27.80
C ASN A 6 27.45 -7.44 -26.31
N ASP A 7 27.65 -8.72 -25.99
CA ASP A 7 27.94 -9.16 -24.62
C ASP A 7 29.27 -8.59 -24.13
N MET A 8 30.29 -8.59 -25.01
CA MET A 8 31.59 -8.01 -24.72
C MET A 8 31.51 -6.51 -24.43
N LEU A 9 30.65 -5.77 -25.16
CA LEU A 9 30.41 -4.34 -24.92
C LEU A 9 29.78 -4.08 -23.53
N ILE A 10 28.83 -4.92 -23.09
CA ILE A 10 28.20 -4.78 -21.77
C ILE A 10 29.23 -4.99 -20.65
N PHE A 11 30.06 -6.03 -20.75
CA PHE A 11 31.11 -6.27 -19.75
C PHE A 11 32.17 -5.16 -19.72
N ILE A 12 32.54 -4.62 -20.88
CA ILE A 12 33.42 -3.44 -20.96
C ILE A 12 32.77 -2.23 -20.27
N ALA A 13 31.47 -1.98 -20.51
CA ALA A 13 30.76 -0.88 -19.88
C ALA A 13 30.74 -1.01 -18.35
N PHE A 14 30.48 -2.21 -17.81
CA PHE A 14 30.52 -2.46 -16.37
C PHE A 14 31.93 -2.31 -15.77
N ALA A 15 32.96 -2.77 -16.47
CA ALA A 15 34.35 -2.59 -16.04
C ALA A 15 34.74 -1.11 -15.98
N VAL A 16 34.37 -0.33 -17.00
CA VAL A 16 34.61 1.12 -17.05
C VAL A 16 33.86 1.83 -15.92
N LEU A 17 32.57 1.52 -15.72
CA LEU A 17 31.74 2.16 -14.69
C LEU A 17 32.24 1.85 -13.27
N THR A 18 32.67 0.62 -13.02
CA THR A 18 33.29 0.21 -11.75
C THR A 18 34.61 0.94 -11.53
N GLY A 19 35.44 1.06 -12.57
CA GLY A 19 36.70 1.80 -12.53
C GLY A 19 36.52 3.29 -12.24
N VAL A 20 35.55 3.95 -12.89
CA VAL A 20 35.21 5.36 -12.64
C VAL A 20 34.68 5.55 -11.21
N SER A 21 33.80 4.67 -10.75
CA SER A 21 33.24 4.74 -9.40
C SER A 21 34.34 4.62 -8.33
N LEU A 22 35.23 3.63 -8.47
CA LEU A 22 36.39 3.47 -7.59
C LEU A 22 37.32 4.69 -7.64
N TRP A 23 37.56 5.26 -8.83
CA TRP A 23 38.40 6.45 -8.97
C TRP A 23 37.82 7.66 -8.20
N ILE A 24 36.51 7.89 -8.28
CA ILE A 24 35.83 8.98 -7.55
C ILE A 24 35.88 8.74 -6.05
N LEU A 25 35.52 7.53 -5.58
CA LEU A 25 35.50 7.17 -4.15
C LEU A 25 36.89 7.20 -3.50
N LEU A 26 37.94 6.85 -4.25
CA LEU A 26 39.31 6.81 -3.72
C LEU A 26 40.07 8.14 -3.92
N ARG A 27 39.50 9.12 -4.63
CA ARG A 27 40.07 10.47 -4.80
C ARG A 27 40.36 11.19 -3.47
N PRO A 28 39.48 11.22 -2.46
CA PRO A 28 39.77 11.86 -1.17
C PRO A 28 40.87 11.16 -0.36
N LEU A 29 41.20 9.89 -0.67
CA LEU A 29 42.33 9.18 -0.07
C LEU A 29 43.67 9.54 -0.73
N ARG A 30 43.64 10.13 -1.93
CA ARG A 30 44.83 10.58 -2.69
C ARG A 30 45.16 12.05 -2.45
N ALA A 31 44.16 12.88 -2.17
CA ALA A 31 44.40 14.24 -1.71
C ALA A 31 44.87 14.18 -0.25
N GLY A 32 46.18 14.29 -0.03
CA GLY A 32 46.71 14.51 1.31
C GLY A 32 46.04 15.75 1.92
N SER A 33 45.68 15.69 3.19
CA SER A 33 45.12 16.77 4.00
C SER A 33 46.10 17.94 4.23
N ALA A 34 46.94 18.25 3.24
CA ALA A 34 47.99 19.25 3.31
C ALA A 34 47.45 20.69 3.12
N LEU A 35 46.28 20.86 2.50
CA LEU A 35 45.70 22.18 2.25
C LEU A 35 44.96 22.81 3.44
N SER A 36 44.77 22.10 4.56
CA SER A 36 44.05 22.63 5.73
C SER A 36 44.85 22.66 7.02
N ALA A 37 45.96 21.92 7.10
CA ALA A 37 46.80 21.89 8.30
C ALA A 37 47.87 23.00 8.28
N THR A 38 48.42 23.33 7.11
CA THR A 38 49.47 24.35 6.98
C THR A 38 48.91 25.77 7.19
N ASP A 39 47.83 26.14 6.49
CA ASP A 39 47.20 27.47 6.59
C ASP A 39 46.66 27.80 8.00
N ARG A 40 46.13 26.80 8.71
CA ARG A 40 45.58 27.00 10.07
C ARG A 40 46.70 27.22 11.09
N SER A 41 47.82 26.52 10.91
CA SER A 41 48.97 26.60 11.81
C SER A 41 49.79 27.89 11.68
N GLU A 42 49.88 28.47 10.47
CA GLU A 42 50.55 29.76 10.27
C GLU A 42 49.74 30.90 10.89
N GLY A 43 48.41 30.84 10.82
CA GLY A 43 47.51 31.82 11.46
C GLY A 43 47.55 31.78 13.00
N GLU A 44 47.64 30.61 13.60
CA GLU A 44 47.71 30.47 15.08
C GLU A 44 49.04 31.00 15.65
N VAL A 45 50.17 30.71 14.99
CA VAL A 45 51.49 31.24 15.42
C VAL A 45 51.54 32.77 15.26
N ALA A 46 50.95 33.32 14.20
CA ALA A 46 50.86 34.77 14.02
C ALA A 46 50.03 35.43 15.14
N LEU A 47 48.92 34.82 15.54
CA LEU A 47 48.07 35.32 16.63
C LEU A 47 48.81 35.37 17.98
N TYR A 48 49.57 34.32 18.33
CA TYR A 48 50.34 34.32 19.59
C TYR A 48 51.48 35.33 19.59
N ARG A 49 52.07 35.64 18.43
CA ARG A 49 53.05 36.73 18.30
C ARG A 49 52.40 38.09 18.53
N ASP A 50 51.26 38.34 17.91
CA ASP A 50 50.50 39.58 18.12
C ASP A 50 50.10 39.76 19.60
N GLN A 51 49.78 38.67 20.31
CA GLN A 51 49.47 38.71 21.75
C GLN A 51 50.68 39.10 22.61
N LEU A 52 51.87 38.62 22.28
CA LEU A 52 53.09 39.00 23.00
C LEU A 52 53.42 40.49 22.78
N ASP A 53 53.23 40.98 21.55
CA ASP A 53 53.43 42.38 21.19
C ASP A 53 52.40 43.30 21.87
N GLU A 54 51.15 42.86 22.05
CA GLU A 54 50.15 43.64 22.81
C GLU A 54 50.52 43.73 24.29
N ILE A 55 51.04 42.65 24.89
CA ILE A 55 51.53 42.67 26.28
C ILE A 55 52.72 43.63 26.43
N ASP A 56 53.61 43.73 25.43
CA ASP A 56 54.67 44.75 25.38
C ASP A 56 54.09 46.16 25.40
N ARG A 57 53.11 46.44 24.53
CA ARG A 57 52.47 47.75 24.43
C ARG A 57 51.75 48.14 25.73
N ASP A 58 51.05 47.21 26.38
CA ASP A 58 50.30 47.50 27.60
C ASP A 58 51.22 47.69 28.82
N LEU A 59 52.38 47.02 28.85
CA LEU A 59 53.43 47.28 29.83
C LEU A 59 54.05 48.68 29.63
N GLU A 60 54.36 49.06 28.39
CA GLU A 60 54.89 50.40 28.07
C GLU A 60 53.90 51.53 28.40
N ARG A 61 52.60 51.29 28.20
CA ARG A 61 51.53 52.24 28.57
C ARG A 61 51.24 52.28 30.06
N GLY A 62 51.82 51.39 30.86
CA GLY A 62 51.59 51.28 32.30
C GLY A 62 50.20 50.75 32.66
N VAL A 63 49.52 50.06 31.76
CA VAL A 63 48.18 49.48 31.97
C VAL A 63 48.27 48.25 32.88
N ILE A 64 49.38 47.51 32.81
CA ILE A 64 49.66 46.32 33.60
C ILE A 64 50.98 46.46 34.36
N ALA A 65 51.10 45.80 35.52
CA ALA A 65 52.35 45.83 36.29
C ALA A 65 53.44 44.94 35.65
N PRO A 66 54.74 45.24 35.83
CA PRO A 66 55.83 44.43 35.26
C PRO A 66 55.76 42.94 35.60
N ALA A 67 55.39 42.61 36.84
CA ALA A 67 55.25 41.22 37.28
C ALA A 67 54.07 40.50 36.59
N GLU A 68 52.99 41.22 36.29
CA GLU A 68 51.82 40.69 35.59
C GLU A 68 52.14 40.47 34.10
N ALA A 69 52.88 41.39 33.49
CA ALA A 69 53.35 41.26 32.11
C ALA A 69 54.28 40.06 31.92
N GLU A 70 55.22 39.84 32.86
CA GLU A 70 56.13 38.69 32.81
C GLU A 70 55.38 37.36 32.97
N ALA A 71 54.40 37.29 33.90
CA ALA A 71 53.54 36.13 34.04
C ALA A 71 52.70 35.85 32.78
N ALA A 72 52.15 36.90 32.15
CA ALA A 72 51.38 36.77 30.92
C ALA A 72 52.23 36.26 29.74
N ARG A 73 53.48 36.74 29.60
CA ARG A 73 54.42 36.25 28.57
C ARG A 73 54.77 34.78 28.73
N ILE A 74 55.01 34.35 29.97
CA ILE A 74 55.35 32.95 30.27
C ILE A 74 54.18 32.05 29.89
N GLU A 75 52.94 32.46 30.21
CA GLU A 75 51.74 31.71 29.87
C GLU A 75 51.51 31.64 28.35
N VAL A 76 51.62 32.76 27.62
CA VAL A 76 51.48 32.78 26.15
C VAL A 76 52.57 31.96 25.47
N SER A 77 53.83 32.07 25.94
CA SER A 77 54.96 31.29 25.40
C SER A 77 54.80 29.78 25.67
N ARG A 78 54.29 29.41 26.85
CA ARG A 78 53.97 28.01 27.18
C ARG A 78 52.87 27.47 26.26
N ARG A 79 51.82 28.25 25.99
CA ARG A 79 50.74 27.86 25.07
C ARG A 79 51.24 27.70 23.64
N LEU A 80 52.13 28.59 23.19
CA LEU A 80 52.75 28.48 21.87
C LEU A 80 53.58 27.19 21.74
N LEU A 81 54.38 26.85 22.75
CA LEU A 81 55.17 25.61 22.75
C LEU A 81 54.28 24.36 22.81
N ALA A 82 53.21 24.39 23.61
CA ALA A 82 52.25 23.28 23.69
C ALA A 82 51.53 23.06 22.35
N ALA A 83 51.16 24.14 21.65
CA ALA A 83 50.54 24.07 20.32
C ALA A 83 51.52 23.50 19.26
N ASP A 84 52.81 23.84 19.32
CA ASP A 84 53.81 23.28 18.41
C ASP A 84 54.08 21.79 18.69
N GLU A 85 54.07 21.37 19.96
CA GLU A 85 54.20 19.96 20.32
C GLU A 85 52.98 19.13 19.88
N GLU A 86 51.76 19.67 20.02
CA GLU A 86 50.54 19.07 19.48
C GLU A 86 50.57 18.99 17.94
N ARG A 87 51.09 20.02 17.26
CA ARG A 87 51.29 20.04 15.81
C ARG A 87 52.26 18.95 15.35
N SER A 88 53.40 18.80 16.02
CA SER A 88 54.39 17.76 15.74
C SER A 88 53.79 16.36 15.91
N LYS A 89 53.05 16.14 17.00
CA LYS A 89 52.34 14.87 17.26
C LYS A 89 51.26 14.59 16.20
N ALA A 90 50.49 15.59 15.79
CA ALA A 90 49.47 15.45 14.75
C ALA A 90 50.06 15.14 13.37
N HIS A 91 51.22 15.71 13.04
CA HIS A 91 51.93 15.43 11.78
C HIS A 91 52.43 13.98 11.72
N ILE A 92 52.95 13.47 12.85
CA ILE A 92 53.39 12.07 13.00
C ILE A 92 52.20 11.10 13.03
N ALA A 93 51.06 11.50 13.59
CA ALA A 93 49.84 10.67 13.69
C ALA A 93 49.03 10.59 12.39
N SER A 94 49.26 11.50 11.42
CA SER A 94 48.67 11.39 10.09
C SER A 94 49.33 10.22 9.33
N SER A 95 48.57 9.14 9.17
CA SER A 95 49.05 7.84 8.65
C SER A 95 49.87 7.95 7.35
N ASP A 96 51.01 7.22 7.31
CA ASP A 96 51.95 7.19 6.18
C ASP A 96 51.20 6.99 4.84
N PRO A 97 51.33 7.92 3.87
CA PRO A 97 50.62 7.89 2.59
C PRO A 97 50.77 6.58 1.79
N ARG A 98 51.80 5.79 2.09
CA ARG A 98 52.06 4.49 1.44
C ARG A 98 50.99 3.44 1.77
N TRP A 99 50.53 3.36 3.01
CA TRP A 99 49.50 2.38 3.41
C TRP A 99 48.14 2.73 2.80
N ARG A 100 47.77 4.02 2.76
CA ARG A 100 46.53 4.48 2.11
C ARG A 100 46.51 4.17 0.61
N LYS A 101 47.65 4.34 -0.07
CA LYS A 101 47.81 3.97 -1.48
C LYS A 101 47.75 2.45 -1.69
N ALA A 102 48.35 1.66 -0.79
CA ALA A 102 48.31 0.20 -0.84
C ALA A 102 46.88 -0.33 -0.62
N THR A 103 46.14 0.21 0.35
CA THR A 103 44.72 -0.15 0.58
C THR A 103 43.85 0.23 -0.62
N ALA A 104 44.04 1.41 -1.20
CA ALA A 104 43.31 1.82 -2.40
C ALA A 104 43.58 0.88 -3.60
N LEU A 105 44.84 0.49 -3.82
CA LEU A 105 45.22 -0.44 -4.87
C LEU A 105 44.62 -1.84 -4.63
N LEU A 106 44.65 -2.31 -3.38
CA LEU A 106 44.06 -3.58 -2.98
C LEU A 106 42.55 -3.59 -3.24
N LEU A 107 41.82 -2.52 -2.93
CA LEU A 107 40.38 -2.44 -3.19
C LEU A 107 40.05 -2.42 -4.68
N VAL A 108 40.85 -1.72 -5.50
CA VAL A 108 40.65 -1.69 -6.97
C VAL A 108 40.80 -3.06 -7.61
N ILE A 109 41.65 -3.92 -7.04
CA ILE A 109 41.83 -5.29 -7.51
C ILE A 109 40.80 -6.21 -6.87
N LEU A 110 40.63 -6.16 -5.56
CA LEU A 110 39.79 -7.10 -4.83
C LEU A 110 38.32 -7.03 -5.27
N VAL A 111 37.77 -5.81 -5.47
CA VAL A 111 36.34 -5.64 -5.75
C VAL A 111 35.92 -6.28 -7.09
N PRO A 112 36.58 -6.01 -8.24
CA PRO A 112 36.23 -6.67 -9.50
C PRO A 112 36.42 -8.18 -9.48
N PHE A 113 37.49 -8.68 -8.85
CA PHE A 113 37.75 -10.11 -8.77
C PHE A 113 36.75 -10.82 -7.85
N LEU A 114 36.36 -10.20 -6.75
CA LEU A 114 35.32 -10.72 -5.87
C LEU A 114 33.96 -10.73 -6.59
N ALA A 115 33.60 -9.66 -7.30
CA ALA A 115 32.37 -9.59 -8.09
C ALA A 115 32.34 -10.67 -9.20
N LEU A 116 33.46 -10.85 -9.91
CA LEU A 116 33.61 -11.91 -10.90
C LEU A 116 33.49 -13.30 -10.26
N GLY A 117 34.12 -13.52 -9.10
CA GLY A 117 34.02 -14.78 -8.35
C GLY A 117 32.59 -15.10 -7.95
N ILE A 118 31.84 -14.12 -7.44
CA ILE A 118 30.41 -14.27 -7.10
C ILE A 118 29.60 -14.59 -8.36
N TYR A 119 29.83 -13.88 -9.47
CA TYR A 119 29.12 -14.15 -10.73
C TYR A 119 29.42 -15.55 -11.29
N LEU A 120 30.65 -16.06 -11.14
CA LEU A 120 30.98 -17.42 -11.58
C LEU A 120 30.42 -18.50 -10.66
N ALA A 121 30.23 -18.20 -9.37
CA ALA A 121 29.68 -19.14 -8.39
C ALA A 121 28.15 -19.22 -8.45
N GLU A 122 27.46 -18.07 -8.51
CA GLU A 122 26.00 -17.97 -8.39
C GLU A 122 25.32 -17.61 -9.72
N GLY A 123 26.06 -17.01 -10.65
CA GLY A 123 25.54 -16.61 -11.95
C GLY A 123 25.46 -17.77 -12.94
N SER A 124 24.98 -17.47 -14.14
CA SER A 124 24.85 -18.44 -15.24
C SER A 124 25.73 -18.04 -16.42
N PRO A 125 27.07 -18.13 -16.31
CA PRO A 125 28.00 -17.65 -17.34
C PRO A 125 27.88 -18.39 -18.69
N GLY A 126 27.29 -19.58 -18.69
CA GLY A 126 27.03 -20.36 -19.90
C GLY A 126 25.66 -20.14 -20.55
N MET A 127 24.81 -19.27 -19.99
CA MET A 127 23.49 -19.00 -20.55
C MET A 127 23.62 -18.08 -21.77
N GLU A 128 23.14 -18.54 -22.92
CA GLU A 128 23.13 -17.72 -24.14
C GLU A 128 22.15 -16.55 -23.99
N GLY A 129 22.57 -15.36 -24.42
CA GLY A 129 21.72 -14.18 -24.41
C GLY A 129 20.59 -14.31 -25.42
N GLN A 130 19.37 -14.55 -24.93
CA GLN A 130 18.17 -14.61 -25.78
C GLN A 130 17.54 -13.22 -25.94
N SER A 131 17.20 -12.86 -27.18
CA SER A 131 16.43 -11.65 -27.48
C SER A 131 14.99 -11.75 -26.95
N PHE A 132 14.32 -10.62 -26.73
CA PHE A 132 12.92 -10.62 -26.32
C PHE A 132 12.01 -11.30 -27.36
N ALA A 133 12.36 -11.21 -28.64
CA ALA A 133 11.61 -11.86 -29.72
C ALA A 133 11.71 -13.40 -29.62
N GLU A 134 12.88 -13.96 -29.32
CA GLU A 134 13.08 -15.40 -29.14
C GLU A 134 12.37 -15.93 -27.88
N ARG A 135 12.38 -15.17 -26.78
CA ARG A 135 11.62 -15.51 -25.57
C ARG A 135 10.11 -15.56 -25.81
N MET A 136 9.61 -14.79 -26.78
CA MET A 136 8.21 -14.78 -27.19
C MET A 136 7.87 -15.87 -28.23
N ALA A 137 8.88 -16.50 -28.84
CA ALA A 137 8.69 -17.63 -29.77
C ALA A 137 8.52 -18.98 -29.05
N VAL A 138 8.71 -19.00 -27.72
CA VAL A 138 8.40 -20.14 -26.86
C VAL A 138 6.93 -20.55 -27.10
N PRO A 139 6.64 -21.85 -27.30
CA PRO A 139 5.28 -22.34 -27.47
C PRO A 139 4.36 -21.91 -26.32
N PRO A 140 3.08 -21.55 -26.59
CA PRO A 140 2.12 -21.19 -25.53
C PRO A 140 2.04 -22.22 -24.40
N GLU A 141 2.22 -23.50 -24.71
CA GLU A 141 2.14 -24.63 -23.78
C GLU A 141 3.29 -24.65 -22.75
N GLU A 142 4.41 -23.99 -23.06
CA GLU A 142 5.58 -23.90 -22.19
C GLU A 142 5.61 -22.59 -21.39
N LEU A 143 4.69 -21.67 -21.65
CA LEU A 143 4.63 -20.40 -20.93
C LEU A 143 3.89 -20.55 -19.59
N PRO A 144 4.40 -19.91 -18.52
CA PRO A 144 3.60 -19.73 -17.32
C PRO A 144 2.37 -18.87 -17.62
N LEU A 145 1.36 -18.93 -16.75
CA LEU A 145 0.06 -18.27 -16.95
C LEU A 145 0.21 -16.76 -17.22
N GLU A 146 1.14 -16.10 -16.54
CA GLU A 146 1.44 -14.67 -16.74
C GLU A 146 2.00 -14.40 -18.15
N GLY A 147 2.81 -15.32 -18.68
CA GLY A 147 3.34 -15.24 -20.05
C GLY A 147 2.25 -15.38 -21.10
N LEU A 148 1.27 -16.25 -20.85
CA LEU A 148 0.07 -16.40 -21.70
C LEU A 148 -0.79 -15.12 -21.68
N VAL A 149 -1.02 -14.53 -20.51
CA VAL A 149 -1.74 -13.26 -20.36
C VAL A 149 -1.10 -12.16 -21.20
N ILE A 150 0.21 -11.95 -21.09
CA ILE A 150 0.93 -10.91 -21.86
C ILE A 150 0.77 -11.13 -23.37
N ARG A 151 0.76 -12.39 -23.82
CA ARG A 151 0.57 -12.74 -25.23
C ARG A 151 -0.86 -12.38 -25.69
N ILE A 152 -1.87 -12.76 -24.92
CA ILE A 152 -3.28 -12.47 -25.22
C ILE A 152 -3.54 -10.95 -25.19
N GLU A 153 -3.08 -10.24 -24.16
CA GLU A 153 -3.21 -8.78 -24.06
C GLU A 153 -2.62 -8.06 -25.28
N ARG A 154 -1.46 -8.51 -25.77
CA ARG A 154 -0.84 -7.92 -26.97
C ARG A 154 -1.67 -8.18 -28.23
N HIS A 155 -2.23 -9.38 -28.37
CA HIS A 155 -3.13 -9.72 -29.47
C HIS A 155 -4.37 -8.82 -29.42
N LEU A 156 -5.02 -8.72 -28.27
CA LEU A 156 -6.20 -7.87 -28.05
C LEU A 156 -5.93 -6.38 -28.22
N LYS A 157 -4.69 -5.92 -27.95
CA LYS A 157 -4.29 -4.54 -28.25
C LYS A 157 -4.30 -4.25 -29.76
N LYS A 158 -3.98 -5.25 -30.59
CA LYS A 158 -4.03 -5.14 -32.06
C LYS A 158 -5.43 -5.43 -32.60
N GLN A 159 -6.18 -6.29 -31.93
CA GLN A 159 -7.52 -6.73 -32.31
C GLN A 159 -8.49 -6.51 -31.14
N PRO A 160 -8.88 -5.24 -30.87
CA PRO A 160 -9.69 -4.90 -29.70
C PRO A 160 -11.12 -5.45 -29.76
N ASP A 161 -11.59 -5.82 -30.95
CA ASP A 161 -12.94 -6.36 -31.17
C ASP A 161 -12.98 -7.90 -31.15
N ASP A 162 -11.88 -8.55 -30.76
CA ASP A 162 -11.85 -10.01 -30.60
C ASP A 162 -12.56 -10.42 -29.31
N LEU A 163 -13.87 -10.68 -29.45
CA LEU A 163 -14.72 -11.20 -28.38
C LEU A 163 -14.08 -12.41 -27.68
N ARG A 164 -13.64 -13.40 -28.46
CA ARG A 164 -13.17 -14.68 -27.92
C ARG A 164 -11.90 -14.48 -27.09
N GLY A 165 -11.02 -13.59 -27.54
CA GLY A 165 -9.83 -13.23 -26.76
C GLY A 165 -10.19 -12.60 -25.41
N TRP A 166 -11.18 -11.71 -25.35
CA TRP A 166 -11.64 -11.12 -24.07
C TRP A 166 -12.32 -12.14 -23.16
N GLU A 167 -13.14 -13.04 -23.71
CA GLU A 167 -13.81 -14.10 -22.93
C GLU A 167 -12.82 -15.13 -22.37
N LEU A 168 -11.69 -15.35 -23.04
CA LEU A 168 -10.60 -16.20 -22.53
C LEU A 168 -9.75 -15.49 -21.48
N LEU A 169 -9.52 -14.18 -21.65
CA LEU A 169 -8.64 -13.42 -20.76
C LEU A 169 -9.28 -13.14 -19.39
N ALA A 170 -10.59 -12.88 -19.37
CA ALA A 170 -11.27 -12.46 -18.14
C ALA A 170 -11.23 -13.51 -17.01
N PRO A 171 -11.48 -14.82 -17.24
CA PRO A 171 -11.32 -15.85 -16.21
C PRO A 171 -9.88 -15.98 -15.72
N VAL A 172 -8.89 -15.82 -16.59
CA VAL A 172 -7.47 -15.90 -16.20
C VAL A 172 -7.10 -14.74 -15.27
N TYR A 173 -7.65 -13.55 -15.50
CA TYR A 173 -7.49 -12.46 -14.55
C TYR A 173 -8.11 -12.77 -13.18
N LEU A 174 -9.24 -13.48 -13.11
CA LEU A 174 -9.80 -13.93 -11.82
C LEU A 174 -8.86 -14.90 -11.10
N GLU A 175 -8.31 -15.89 -11.81
CA GLU A 175 -7.37 -16.86 -11.22
C GLU A 175 -6.10 -16.19 -10.67
N LEU A 176 -5.66 -15.10 -11.31
CA LEU A 176 -4.51 -14.31 -10.88
C LEU A 176 -4.84 -13.27 -9.78
N GLY A 177 -6.08 -13.21 -9.30
CA GLY A 177 -6.52 -12.20 -8.31
C GLY A 177 -6.64 -10.78 -8.86
N ARG A 178 -6.65 -10.61 -10.18
CA ARG A 178 -6.73 -9.34 -10.91
C ARG A 178 -8.21 -9.00 -11.23
N TYR A 179 -9.01 -8.86 -10.18
CA TYR A 179 -10.47 -8.81 -10.29
C TYR A 179 -11.00 -7.62 -11.09
N GLU A 180 -10.39 -6.45 -10.94
CA GLU A 180 -10.75 -5.24 -11.69
C GLU A 180 -10.46 -5.42 -13.19
N GLU A 181 -9.31 -6.00 -13.54
CA GLU A 181 -9.00 -6.30 -14.95
C GLU A 181 -9.94 -7.35 -15.53
N ALA A 182 -10.36 -8.35 -14.74
CA ALA A 182 -11.38 -9.31 -15.16
C ALA A 182 -12.72 -8.61 -15.48
N ALA A 183 -13.19 -7.71 -14.61
CA ALA A 183 -14.42 -6.96 -14.84
C ALA A 183 -14.34 -6.06 -16.09
N ASN A 184 -13.16 -5.46 -16.33
CA ASN A 184 -12.89 -4.67 -17.52
C ASN A 184 -12.84 -5.53 -18.79
N ALA A 185 -12.22 -6.72 -18.74
CA ALA A 185 -12.19 -7.66 -19.85
C ALA A 185 -13.60 -8.12 -20.25
N TRP A 186 -14.47 -8.43 -19.28
CA TRP A 186 -15.88 -8.73 -19.57
C TRP A 186 -16.63 -7.54 -20.19
N THR A 187 -16.30 -6.32 -19.78
CA THR A 187 -16.86 -5.11 -20.40
C THR A 187 -16.42 -4.99 -21.86
N ARG A 188 -15.16 -5.28 -22.17
CA ARG A 188 -14.64 -5.31 -23.55
C ARG A 188 -15.29 -6.42 -24.38
N ALA A 189 -15.48 -7.61 -23.80
CA ALA A 189 -16.21 -8.70 -24.44
C ALA A 189 -17.64 -8.28 -24.82
N MET A 190 -18.34 -7.57 -23.92
CA MET A 190 -19.68 -7.04 -24.23
C MET A 190 -19.69 -5.95 -25.28
N MET A 191 -18.63 -5.12 -25.37
CA MET A 191 -18.49 -4.14 -26.45
C MET A 191 -18.26 -4.82 -27.81
N ALA A 192 -17.46 -5.88 -27.84
CA ALA A 192 -17.11 -6.61 -29.07
C ALA A 192 -18.23 -7.53 -29.57
N GLY A 193 -18.94 -8.21 -28.66
CA GLY A 193 -19.87 -9.29 -28.98
C GLY A 193 -21.28 -9.14 -28.42
N GLY A 194 -21.61 -7.96 -27.88
CA GLY A 194 -22.91 -7.66 -27.29
C GLY A 194 -23.08 -8.13 -25.84
N VAL A 195 -24.13 -7.60 -25.22
CA VAL A 195 -24.51 -7.94 -23.84
C VAL A 195 -25.23 -9.28 -23.82
N SER A 196 -24.85 -10.16 -22.88
CA SER A 196 -25.54 -11.43 -22.60
C SER A 196 -25.65 -11.65 -21.10
N ALA A 197 -26.59 -12.50 -20.67
CA ALA A 197 -26.77 -12.84 -19.25
C ALA A 197 -25.47 -13.35 -18.63
N GLY A 198 -24.80 -14.31 -19.29
CA GLY A 198 -23.54 -14.88 -18.81
C GLY A 198 -22.40 -13.86 -18.67
N ARG A 199 -22.25 -12.91 -19.61
CA ARG A 199 -21.19 -11.88 -19.53
C ARG A 199 -21.46 -10.85 -18.45
N LEU A 200 -22.72 -10.45 -18.27
CA LEU A 200 -23.11 -9.59 -17.16
C LEU A 200 -22.84 -10.28 -15.83
N ALA A 201 -23.30 -11.52 -15.67
CA ALA A 201 -23.11 -12.27 -14.44
C ALA A 201 -21.63 -12.53 -14.13
N ALA A 202 -20.80 -12.83 -15.14
CA ALA A 202 -19.36 -13.01 -14.95
C ALA A 202 -18.63 -11.69 -14.58
N ARG A 203 -19.08 -10.55 -15.12
CA ARG A 203 -18.58 -9.24 -14.68
C ARG A 203 -19.01 -8.91 -13.25
N GLY A 204 -20.25 -9.24 -12.90
CA GLY A 204 -20.77 -9.11 -11.54
C GLY A 204 -19.92 -9.91 -10.54
N GLU A 205 -19.62 -11.17 -10.85
CA GLU A 205 -18.74 -12.03 -10.05
C GLU A 205 -17.36 -11.41 -9.84
N ALA A 206 -16.74 -10.91 -10.92
CA ALA A 206 -15.46 -10.21 -10.83
C ALA A 206 -15.52 -8.99 -9.89
N ARG A 207 -16.61 -8.23 -9.91
CA ARG A 207 -16.79 -7.07 -9.01
C ARG A 207 -17.03 -7.49 -7.56
N VAL A 208 -17.74 -8.59 -7.32
CA VAL A 208 -17.90 -9.15 -5.98
C VAL A 208 -16.54 -9.54 -5.40
N LEU A 209 -15.70 -10.20 -6.20
CA LEU A 209 -14.35 -10.58 -5.78
C LEU A 209 -13.44 -9.36 -5.55
N ALA A 210 -13.61 -8.30 -6.34
CA ALA A 210 -12.91 -7.02 -6.12
C ALA A 210 -13.33 -6.32 -4.82
N ASP A 211 -14.55 -6.54 -4.36
CA ASP A 211 -15.14 -5.95 -3.14
C ASP A 211 -15.10 -6.94 -1.95
N ASP A 212 -14.02 -7.72 -1.85
CA ASP A 212 -13.77 -8.72 -0.79
C ASP A 212 -14.91 -9.73 -0.55
N GLY A 213 -15.69 -10.02 -1.60
CA GLY A 213 -16.81 -10.95 -1.57
C GLY A 213 -18.18 -10.32 -1.30
N ALA A 214 -18.26 -9.00 -1.10
CA ALA A 214 -19.51 -8.28 -0.91
C ALA A 214 -20.26 -8.05 -2.22
N VAL A 215 -21.60 -8.16 -2.19
CA VAL A 215 -22.43 -7.88 -3.38
C VAL A 215 -22.77 -6.39 -3.46
N GLY A 216 -21.76 -5.58 -3.82
CA GLY A 216 -21.92 -4.13 -4.00
C GLY A 216 -22.94 -3.73 -5.08
N PRO A 217 -23.40 -2.45 -5.10
CA PRO A 217 -24.48 -1.99 -5.99
C PRO A 217 -24.24 -2.24 -7.48
N ALA A 218 -22.99 -2.10 -7.94
CA ALA A 218 -22.63 -2.32 -9.34
C ALA A 218 -22.65 -3.80 -9.74
N ALA A 219 -22.28 -4.69 -8.82
CA ALA A 219 -22.37 -6.13 -9.03
C ALA A 219 -23.84 -6.58 -9.03
N ARG A 220 -24.61 -6.09 -8.04
CA ARG A 220 -26.05 -6.33 -7.95
C ARG A 220 -26.79 -5.95 -9.24
N GLN A 221 -26.50 -4.76 -9.77
CA GLN A 221 -27.11 -4.31 -11.04
C GLN A 221 -26.78 -5.24 -12.22
N ASP A 222 -25.55 -5.76 -12.29
CA ASP A 222 -25.16 -6.72 -13.32
C ASP A 222 -25.93 -8.03 -13.19
N PHE A 223 -26.08 -8.55 -11.97
CA PHE A 223 -26.84 -9.78 -11.73
C PHE A 223 -28.34 -9.60 -11.97
N GLU A 224 -28.93 -8.47 -11.59
CA GLU A 224 -30.34 -8.16 -11.86
C GLU A 224 -30.59 -8.13 -13.38
N LYS A 225 -29.77 -7.42 -14.15
CA LYS A 225 -29.86 -7.40 -15.62
C LYS A 225 -29.59 -8.77 -16.24
N ALA A 226 -28.67 -9.55 -15.68
CA ALA A 226 -28.43 -10.91 -16.14
C ALA A 226 -29.67 -11.78 -15.94
N ALA A 227 -30.32 -11.68 -14.78
CA ALA A 227 -31.55 -12.40 -14.46
C ALA A 227 -32.77 -11.94 -15.27
N GLU A 228 -32.80 -10.68 -15.71
CA GLU A 228 -33.80 -10.18 -16.67
C GLU A 228 -33.62 -10.82 -18.06
N LEU A 229 -32.38 -11.02 -18.51
CA LEU A 229 -32.07 -11.64 -19.81
C LEU A 229 -32.24 -13.16 -19.78
N ASP A 230 -31.81 -13.79 -18.68
CA ASP A 230 -31.95 -15.22 -18.44
C ASP A 230 -32.29 -15.48 -16.96
N PRO A 231 -33.56 -15.75 -16.64
CA PRO A 231 -33.99 -16.05 -15.27
C PRO A 231 -33.33 -17.30 -14.67
N ALA A 232 -32.72 -18.18 -15.47
CA ALA A 232 -32.05 -19.38 -15.01
C ALA A 232 -30.51 -19.24 -14.93
N GLU A 233 -29.94 -18.07 -15.23
CA GLU A 233 -28.48 -17.87 -15.23
C GLU A 233 -27.87 -18.16 -13.84
N PRO A 234 -27.05 -19.22 -13.67
CA PRO A 234 -26.69 -19.72 -12.34
C PRO A 234 -25.92 -18.74 -11.48
N ARG A 235 -24.96 -17.99 -12.06
CA ARG A 235 -24.17 -17.01 -11.31
C ARG A 235 -25.05 -15.89 -10.77
N ALA A 236 -25.94 -15.36 -11.61
CA ALA A 236 -26.84 -14.28 -11.22
C ALA A 236 -27.75 -14.71 -10.06
N GLN A 237 -28.37 -15.88 -10.19
CA GLN A 237 -29.24 -16.42 -9.13
C GLN A 237 -28.47 -16.74 -7.85
N TYR A 238 -27.23 -17.21 -7.94
CA TYR A 238 -26.38 -17.45 -6.78
C TYR A 238 -26.10 -16.16 -5.99
N PHE A 239 -25.56 -15.13 -6.66
CA PHE A 239 -25.14 -13.89 -6.01
C PHE A 239 -26.32 -12.99 -5.59
N LEU A 240 -27.44 -13.00 -6.30
CA LEU A 240 -28.65 -12.31 -5.84
C LEU A 240 -29.19 -12.94 -4.55
N GLY A 241 -29.14 -14.27 -4.42
CA GLY A 241 -29.50 -14.94 -3.17
C GLY A 241 -28.55 -14.58 -2.02
N LEU A 242 -27.26 -14.38 -2.31
CA LEU A 242 -26.31 -13.90 -1.30
C LEU A 242 -26.66 -12.47 -0.84
N ALA A 243 -26.98 -11.58 -1.78
CA ALA A 243 -27.43 -10.23 -1.46
C ALA A 243 -28.75 -10.21 -0.65
N GLU A 244 -29.66 -11.17 -0.90
CA GLU A 244 -30.89 -11.34 -0.13
C GLU A 244 -30.59 -11.78 1.32
N ILE A 245 -29.61 -12.67 1.53
CA ILE A 245 -29.14 -13.04 2.87
C ILE A 245 -28.54 -11.82 3.59
N GLU A 246 -27.69 -11.03 2.92
CA GLU A 246 -27.11 -9.81 3.47
C GLU A 246 -28.19 -8.77 3.85
N ALA A 247 -29.29 -8.72 3.08
CA ALA A 247 -30.45 -7.88 3.34
C ALA A 247 -31.40 -8.44 4.42
N GLY A 248 -31.12 -9.64 4.96
CA GLY A 248 -31.97 -10.31 5.95
C GLY A 248 -33.17 -11.08 5.37
N ASP A 249 -33.39 -11.05 4.05
CA ASP A 249 -34.48 -11.79 3.40
C ASP A 249 -34.07 -13.22 3.05
N ARG A 250 -33.92 -14.02 4.10
CA ARG A 250 -33.52 -15.42 3.98
C ARG A 250 -34.52 -16.27 3.19
N ASP A 251 -35.81 -16.02 3.33
CA ASP A 251 -36.82 -16.83 2.66
C ASP A 251 -36.81 -16.59 1.15
N ALA A 252 -36.58 -15.34 0.71
CA ALA A 252 -36.34 -15.05 -0.70
C ALA A 252 -35.10 -15.78 -1.22
N ALA A 253 -33.97 -15.73 -0.49
CA ALA A 253 -32.73 -16.41 -0.88
C ALA A 253 -32.91 -17.92 -1.03
N LEU A 254 -33.58 -18.56 -0.05
CA LEU A 254 -33.88 -19.99 -0.10
C LEU A 254 -34.81 -20.33 -1.26
N SER A 255 -35.84 -19.52 -1.51
CA SER A 255 -36.75 -19.71 -2.65
C SER A 255 -35.99 -19.63 -3.97
N ARG A 256 -35.10 -18.64 -4.11
CA ARG A 256 -34.29 -18.40 -5.31
C ARG A 256 -33.34 -19.57 -5.58
N TRP A 257 -32.55 -19.98 -4.59
CA TRP A 257 -31.61 -21.09 -4.77
C TRP A 257 -32.29 -22.43 -4.99
N ASN A 258 -33.44 -22.69 -4.36
CA ASN A 258 -34.22 -23.89 -4.64
C ASN A 258 -34.77 -23.92 -6.07
N LYS A 259 -35.25 -22.78 -6.59
CA LYS A 259 -35.67 -22.67 -8.01
C LYS A 259 -34.50 -22.91 -8.95
N LEU A 260 -33.34 -22.33 -8.67
CA LEU A 260 -32.12 -22.56 -9.45
C LEU A 260 -31.73 -24.04 -9.48
N LEU A 261 -31.79 -24.73 -8.33
CA LEU A 261 -31.50 -26.17 -8.25
C LEU A 261 -32.53 -27.03 -8.99
N ALA A 262 -33.79 -26.60 -9.06
CA ALA A 262 -34.83 -27.34 -9.77
C ALA A 262 -34.61 -27.38 -11.30
N SER A 263 -33.92 -26.38 -11.86
CA SER A 263 -33.55 -26.32 -13.27
C SER A 263 -32.09 -26.73 -13.54
N ALA A 264 -31.38 -27.26 -12.54
CA ALA A 264 -29.97 -27.59 -12.67
C ALA A 264 -29.74 -28.84 -13.54
N PRO A 265 -28.75 -28.82 -14.47
CA PRO A 265 -28.22 -30.04 -15.06
C PRO A 265 -27.65 -30.99 -13.98
N GLU A 266 -27.74 -32.30 -14.20
CA GLU A 266 -27.29 -33.31 -13.22
C GLU A 266 -25.78 -33.22 -12.91
N ASP A 267 -24.98 -32.78 -13.88
CA ASP A 267 -23.51 -32.67 -13.81
C ASP A 267 -23.00 -31.24 -13.55
N ALA A 268 -23.89 -30.32 -13.21
CA ALA A 268 -23.52 -28.92 -13.01
C ALA A 268 -22.58 -28.72 -11.80
N ALA A 269 -21.34 -28.31 -12.08
CA ALA A 269 -20.28 -28.11 -11.08
C ALA A 269 -20.61 -27.10 -9.97
N TRP A 270 -21.56 -26.18 -10.20
CA TRP A 270 -22.00 -25.16 -9.23
C TRP A 270 -23.04 -25.68 -8.23
N VAL A 271 -23.70 -26.82 -8.51
CA VAL A 271 -24.77 -27.39 -7.66
C VAL A 271 -24.32 -27.61 -6.20
N PRO A 272 -23.15 -28.19 -5.92
CA PRO A 272 -22.68 -28.37 -4.55
C PRO A 272 -22.55 -27.05 -3.78
N SER A 273 -22.07 -25.99 -4.44
CA SER A 273 -21.91 -24.66 -3.83
C SER A 273 -23.25 -24.05 -3.43
N VAL A 274 -24.27 -24.14 -4.31
CA VAL A 274 -25.63 -23.67 -4.02
C VAL A 274 -26.24 -24.46 -2.86
N ARG A 275 -26.12 -25.80 -2.85
CA ARG A 275 -26.60 -26.65 -1.74
C ARG A 275 -25.94 -26.28 -0.41
N ALA A 276 -24.64 -25.98 -0.43
CA ALA A 276 -23.92 -25.56 0.77
C ALA A 276 -24.41 -24.20 1.30
N ARG A 277 -24.80 -23.27 0.41
CA ARG A 277 -25.43 -21.99 0.80
C ARG A 277 -26.83 -22.17 1.39
N ILE A 278 -27.66 -23.01 0.77
CA ILE A 278 -28.98 -23.38 1.33
C ILE A 278 -28.82 -23.95 2.74
N ALA A 279 -27.95 -24.96 2.92
CA ALA A 279 -27.74 -25.59 4.22
C ALA A 279 -27.19 -24.61 5.28
N ALA A 280 -26.33 -23.66 4.88
CA ALA A 280 -25.81 -22.63 5.78
C ALA A 280 -26.89 -21.62 6.19
N ALA A 281 -27.70 -21.18 5.23
CA ALA A 281 -28.85 -20.33 5.50
C ALA A 281 -29.83 -21.05 6.43
N GLU A 282 -30.13 -22.32 6.20
CA GLU A 282 -31.03 -23.14 7.01
C GLU A 282 -30.62 -23.26 8.48
N ARG A 283 -29.31 -23.38 8.75
CA ARG A 283 -28.74 -23.57 10.10
C ARG A 283 -28.61 -22.30 10.92
N SER A 284 -28.51 -21.14 10.27
CA SER A 284 -28.51 -19.88 11.01
C SER A 284 -29.88 -19.76 11.70
N PRO A 285 -30.00 -19.29 12.94
CA PRO A 285 -31.32 -19.04 13.52
C PRO A 285 -31.98 -17.95 12.68
N ALA A 286 -33.10 -18.27 12.03
CA ALA A 286 -33.97 -17.24 11.51
C ALA A 286 -34.52 -16.51 12.73
N VAL A 287 -34.33 -15.20 12.83
CA VAL A 287 -35.36 -14.40 13.51
C VAL A 287 -36.58 -14.59 12.61
N PRO A 288 -37.67 -15.23 13.08
CA PRO A 288 -38.83 -15.44 12.24
C PRO A 288 -39.24 -14.09 11.64
N GLN A 289 -39.52 -14.01 10.34
CA GLN A 289 -40.04 -12.76 9.75
C GLN A 289 -41.26 -12.25 10.51
N ALA A 290 -42.05 -13.17 11.08
CA ALA A 290 -43.17 -12.86 11.96
C ALA A 290 -42.73 -12.17 13.26
N GLU A 291 -41.60 -12.55 13.84
CA GLU A 291 -41.04 -11.94 15.05
C GLU A 291 -40.42 -10.58 14.73
N GLU A 292 -39.73 -10.44 13.59
CA GLU A 292 -39.20 -9.15 13.15
C GLU A 292 -40.31 -8.17 12.74
N ALA A 293 -41.33 -8.63 12.02
CA ALA A 293 -42.51 -7.85 11.68
C ALA A 293 -43.31 -7.47 12.94
N MET A 294 -43.37 -8.36 13.94
CA MET A 294 -43.97 -8.05 15.24
C MET A 294 -43.14 -7.00 15.99
N ILE A 295 -41.80 -7.11 15.99
CA ILE A 295 -40.92 -6.11 16.60
C ILE A 295 -41.08 -4.75 15.90
N ARG A 296 -41.07 -4.71 14.57
CA ARG A 296 -41.33 -3.47 13.80
C ARG A 296 -42.71 -2.89 14.11
N GLY A 297 -43.76 -3.71 14.11
CA GLY A 297 -45.11 -3.27 14.47
C GLY A 297 -45.21 -2.73 15.90
N MET A 298 -44.50 -3.35 16.85
CA MET A 298 -44.42 -2.85 18.23
C MET A 298 -43.69 -1.50 18.33
N VAL A 299 -42.63 -1.30 17.54
CA VAL A 299 -41.87 -0.04 17.49
C VAL A 299 -42.67 1.06 16.80
N GLU A 300 -43.36 0.76 15.71
CA GLU A 300 -44.26 1.69 15.01
C GLU A 300 -45.45 2.10 15.91
N GLY A 301 -46.03 1.15 16.64
CA GLY A 301 -47.08 1.45 17.62
C GLY A 301 -46.57 2.31 18.79
N LEU A 302 -45.30 2.15 19.19
CA LEU A 302 -44.67 3.04 20.17
C LEU A 302 -44.46 4.45 19.59
N ALA A 303 -43.99 4.56 18.35
CA ALA A 303 -43.79 5.84 17.68
C ALA A 303 -45.11 6.63 17.54
N ALA A 304 -46.19 5.97 17.08
CA ALA A 304 -47.50 6.61 16.95
C ALA A 304 -48.04 7.11 18.29
N ARG A 305 -47.88 6.35 19.37
CA ARG A 305 -48.30 6.79 20.72
C ARG A 305 -47.51 8.01 21.21
N LEU A 306 -46.24 8.11 20.86
CA LEU A 306 -45.39 9.24 21.27
C LEU A 306 -45.68 10.51 20.45
N GLU A 307 -46.20 10.38 19.22
CA GLU A 307 -46.75 11.52 18.48
C GLU A 307 -48.02 12.07 19.15
N ASP A 308 -48.90 11.20 19.64
CA ASP A 308 -50.13 11.58 20.34
C ASP A 308 -49.89 12.06 21.79
N SER A 309 -48.79 11.63 22.41
CA SER A 309 -48.42 11.97 23.79
C SER A 309 -46.91 12.24 23.89
N PRO A 310 -46.47 13.46 23.48
CA PRO A 310 -45.06 13.77 23.34
C PRO A 310 -44.31 13.93 24.67
N ASP A 311 -45.01 13.96 25.79
CA ASP A 311 -44.49 14.25 27.13
C ASP A 311 -43.79 13.06 27.82
N ASP A 312 -43.53 11.96 27.09
CA ASP A 312 -42.86 10.75 27.60
C ASP A 312 -41.39 10.65 27.15
N LEU A 313 -40.49 11.21 27.95
CA LEU A 313 -39.05 11.22 27.68
C LEU A 313 -38.48 9.80 27.57
N ASP A 314 -38.84 8.92 28.51
CA ASP A 314 -38.32 7.55 28.55
C ASP A 314 -38.81 6.75 27.32
N GLY A 315 -40.03 7.02 26.87
CA GLY A 315 -40.59 6.49 25.63
C GLY A 315 -39.79 6.93 24.39
N TRP A 316 -39.48 8.21 24.26
CA TRP A 316 -38.63 8.71 23.16
C TRP A 316 -37.23 8.10 23.18
N LEU A 317 -36.58 8.03 24.35
CA LEU A 317 -35.25 7.41 24.49
C LEU A 317 -35.29 5.92 24.15
N ARG A 318 -36.36 5.22 24.52
CA ARG A 318 -36.56 3.81 24.17
C ARG A 318 -36.79 3.63 22.68
N LEU A 319 -37.55 4.51 22.04
CA LEU A 319 -37.78 4.48 20.59
C LEU A 319 -36.46 4.66 19.81
N VAL A 320 -35.62 5.61 20.24
CA VAL A 320 -34.29 5.85 19.66
C VAL A 320 -33.42 4.60 19.76
N ARG A 321 -33.36 3.95 20.94
CA ARG A 321 -32.61 2.70 21.11
C ARG A 321 -33.16 1.57 20.24
N SER A 322 -34.48 1.44 20.14
CA SER A 322 -35.11 0.43 19.28
C SER A 322 -34.75 0.63 17.81
N TYR A 323 -34.78 1.87 17.30
CA TYR A 323 -34.34 2.17 15.94
C TYR A 323 -32.84 1.93 15.74
N LYS A 324 -31.99 2.18 16.74
CA LYS A 324 -30.57 1.83 16.69
C LYS A 324 -30.37 0.31 16.50
N VAL A 325 -31.06 -0.51 17.31
CA VAL A 325 -30.95 -1.97 17.26
C VAL A 325 -31.45 -2.53 15.91
N LEU A 326 -32.48 -1.91 15.33
CA LEU A 326 -33.02 -2.28 14.01
C LEU A 326 -32.23 -1.70 12.84
N ASN A 327 -31.11 -1.02 13.09
CA ASN A 327 -30.28 -0.34 12.08
C ASN A 327 -31.02 0.72 11.24
N GLU A 328 -32.05 1.35 11.81
CA GLU A 328 -32.86 2.39 11.16
C GLU A 328 -32.41 3.81 11.56
N GLN A 329 -31.15 4.17 11.27
CA GLN A 329 -30.51 5.41 11.74
C GLN A 329 -31.30 6.69 11.42
N GLU A 330 -31.89 6.80 10.23
CA GLU A 330 -32.66 7.98 9.84
C GLU A 330 -33.92 8.17 10.69
N LYS A 331 -34.59 7.07 11.06
CA LYS A 331 -35.74 7.11 11.97
C LYS A 331 -35.31 7.45 13.40
N ALA A 332 -34.17 6.94 13.85
CA ALA A 332 -33.60 7.30 15.15
C ALA A 332 -33.32 8.81 15.26
N ARG A 333 -32.72 9.42 14.22
CA ARG A 333 -32.47 10.87 14.17
C ARG A 333 -33.75 11.70 14.21
N LYS A 334 -34.79 11.30 13.47
CA LYS A 334 -36.11 11.95 13.51
C LYS A 334 -36.76 11.85 14.88
N ALA A 335 -36.65 10.69 15.54
CA ALA A 335 -37.15 10.51 16.90
C ALA A 335 -36.43 11.44 17.90
N ILE A 336 -35.10 11.63 17.78
CA ILE A 336 -34.34 12.60 18.59
C ILE A 336 -34.81 14.03 18.35
N ALA A 337 -35.01 14.43 17.09
CA ALA A 337 -35.49 15.77 16.76
C ALA A 337 -36.88 16.03 17.36
N SER A 338 -37.77 15.04 17.29
CA SER A 338 -39.12 15.10 17.86
C SER A 338 -39.08 15.18 19.38
N ALA A 339 -38.23 14.39 20.04
CA ALA A 339 -38.01 14.43 21.47
C ALA A 339 -37.46 15.80 21.93
N ARG A 340 -36.50 16.37 21.21
CA ARG A 340 -35.98 17.73 21.51
C ARG A 340 -37.07 18.79 21.41
N ALA A 341 -37.94 18.70 20.42
CA ALA A 341 -39.05 19.63 20.25
C ALA A 341 -40.07 19.52 21.41
N ALA A 342 -40.39 18.30 21.84
CA ALA A 342 -41.28 18.04 22.97
C ALA A 342 -40.72 18.56 24.31
N PHE A 343 -39.41 18.43 24.53
CA PHE A 343 -38.74 18.79 25.78
C PHE A 343 -37.91 20.07 25.73
N ALA A 344 -38.20 20.99 24.79
CA ALA A 344 -37.38 22.19 24.57
C ALA A 344 -37.21 23.10 25.80
N GLY A 345 -38.09 22.99 26.81
CA GLY A 345 -38.04 23.76 28.05
C GLY A 345 -37.45 23.01 29.26
N ASP A 346 -37.03 21.74 29.11
CA ASP A 346 -36.49 20.92 30.20
C ASP A 346 -35.01 20.59 29.94
N GLU A 347 -34.13 21.33 30.60
CA GLU A 347 -32.66 21.16 30.47
C GLU A 347 -32.19 19.75 30.87
N ALA A 348 -32.82 19.12 31.87
CA ALA A 348 -32.44 17.80 32.32
C ALA A 348 -32.84 16.73 31.28
N ALA A 349 -34.01 16.89 30.67
CA ALA A 349 -34.46 16.01 29.58
C ALA A 349 -33.57 16.16 28.33
N LEU A 350 -33.22 17.40 27.95
CA LEU A 350 -32.36 17.69 26.80
C LEU A 350 -30.97 17.05 26.93
N ALA A 351 -30.38 17.05 28.13
CA ALA A 351 -29.08 16.43 28.37
C ALA A 351 -29.10 14.91 28.11
N ARG A 352 -30.18 14.22 28.51
CA ARG A 352 -30.35 12.77 28.28
C ARG A 352 -30.60 12.45 26.80
N ILE A 353 -31.31 13.32 26.08
CA ILE A 353 -31.52 13.19 24.63
C ILE A 353 -30.20 13.36 23.88
N GLU A 354 -29.36 14.31 24.29
CA GLU A 354 -28.03 14.52 23.70
C GLU A 354 -27.10 13.32 23.93
N GLU A 355 -27.16 12.70 25.12
CA GLU A 355 -26.43 11.46 25.39
C GLU A 355 -26.87 10.32 24.46
N ALA A 356 -28.18 10.16 24.26
CA ALA A 356 -28.71 9.18 23.31
C ALA A 356 -28.28 9.48 21.85
N GLU A 357 -28.20 10.74 21.45
CA GLU A 357 -27.69 11.14 20.12
C GLU A 357 -26.23 10.75 19.93
N LYS A 358 -25.38 10.97 20.94
CA LYS A 358 -23.96 10.57 20.89
C LYS A 358 -23.82 9.08 20.65
N THR A 359 -24.66 8.27 21.30
CA THR A 359 -24.64 6.82 21.08
C THR A 359 -25.05 6.41 19.66
N LEU A 360 -25.66 7.26 18.83
CA LEU A 360 -25.94 6.92 17.42
C LEU A 360 -24.77 7.19 16.48
N ALA A 361 -23.76 7.95 16.92
CA ALA A 361 -22.58 8.27 16.13
C ALA A 361 -21.48 7.20 16.21
N ASP A 362 -21.56 6.33 17.23
CA ASP A 362 -20.75 5.12 17.42
C ASP A 362 -21.47 3.87 16.88
#